data_AF-A0A640XSY9-F1
#
_entry.id   AF-A0A640XSY9-F1
#
_cell.length_a   1.000
_cell.length_b   1.000
_cell.length_c   1.000
_cell.angle_alpha   90.00
_cell.angle_beta   90.00
_cell.angle_gamma   90.00
#
_symmetry.space_group_name_H-M   'P 1'
#
loop_
_entity.id
_entity.type
_entity.pdbx_description
1 polymer ?
#
loop_
_entity_poly.entity_id
_entity_poly.type
_entity_poly.pdbx_seq_one_letter_code
_entity_poly.pdbx_strand_id
1 'polypeptide(L)'
;MSKEHKERIQQQITTFATGSLAENAIALFKELGYSSNKRIAIGKDEFGGLFAKHPAANMQKAFFDNWLSVDYLFQLTEEEITRQKSLFSVNQYNPNEYQSYSFVAIELKNKHYDRGRLSQITREVNKLFPMPVMILFKHGNTLTLSVINRRLHKRDKSKDVLEKVTLIKDIRISTAGGGVRRTGVENEPVTHQAHIEILFDLSFDGLKNKHGFTNFVELHNTWQKTLDTSELNKRFFRELANWYFWAMGNVEFPGDLEKKKDIRNATNLIRLITRLIFIWFIKEKELLPDLLFNKNYLNTILNDFNKNNTSNVYYHAILQNLFFGTLNQKMGERGFAREGSFSENKNEYGVKNLFRYADKFSIKEKEVIELFKDIPFLNGGLFDCLDKPNDEGKVVYVDGFSRNPKKQAKVPDFLFFSDEQEVDLNEIFGTGNKK
;
A
#
# COMPACT_ATOMS: atom_id res chain seq x y z
N MET A 1 12.44 -15.48 8.59
CA MET A 1 12.58 -14.40 9.59
C MET A 1 11.76 -13.15 9.24
N SER A 2 11.86 -12.58 8.02
CA SER A 2 11.10 -11.37 7.65
C SER A 2 9.58 -11.57 7.60
N LYS A 3 9.09 -12.68 7.01
CA LYS A 3 7.66 -12.99 6.91
C LYS A 3 7.00 -13.11 8.29
N GLU A 4 7.60 -13.90 9.18
CA GLU A 4 7.11 -14.12 10.54
C GLU A 4 7.05 -12.82 11.36
N HIS A 5 8.04 -11.92 11.20
CA HIS A 5 8.02 -10.61 11.87
C HIS A 5 6.89 -9.72 11.34
N LYS A 6 6.66 -9.69 10.02
CA LYS A 6 5.52 -8.98 9.42
C LYS A 6 4.18 -9.51 9.96
N GLU A 7 4.04 -10.83 10.12
CA GLU A 7 2.84 -11.46 10.70
C GLU A 7 2.62 -11.04 12.17
N ARG A 8 3.68 -11.00 12.98
CA ARG A 8 3.58 -10.53 14.37
C ARG A 8 3.22 -9.05 14.47
N ILE A 9 3.80 -8.19 13.60
CA ILE A 9 3.41 -6.77 13.51
C ILE A 9 1.91 -6.66 13.20
N GLN A 10 1.41 -7.44 12.23
CA GLN A 10 0.00 -7.45 11.89
C GLN A 10 -0.88 -7.89 13.07
N GLN A 11 -0.48 -8.93 13.82
CA GLN A 11 -1.19 -9.38 15.02
C GLN A 11 -1.26 -8.27 16.08
N GLN A 12 -0.16 -7.54 16.31
CA GLN A 12 -0.17 -6.42 17.26
C GLN A 12 -1.05 -5.25 16.82
N ILE A 13 -1.27 -5.05 15.52
CA ILE A 13 -2.15 -3.99 15.02
C ILE A 13 -3.62 -4.35 15.24
N THR A 14 -4.01 -5.61 15.10
CA THR A 14 -5.40 -6.03 15.27
C THR A 14 -5.85 -6.01 16.73
N THR A 15 -4.92 -6.12 17.70
CA THR A 15 -5.28 -6.05 19.12
C THR A 15 -5.97 -4.72 19.47
N PHE A 16 -5.63 -3.60 18.82
CA PHE A 16 -6.22 -2.27 19.03
C PHE A 16 -7.73 -2.19 18.77
N ALA A 17 -8.32 -3.19 18.12
CA ALA A 17 -9.77 -3.31 18.03
C ALA A 17 -10.42 -3.51 19.42
N THR A 18 -9.64 -3.97 20.40
CA THR A 18 -10.06 -4.28 21.77
C THR A 18 -8.98 -3.89 22.80
N GLY A 19 -9.32 -3.81 24.09
CA GLY A 19 -8.32 -3.55 25.13
C GLY A 19 -7.80 -2.11 25.20
N SER A 20 -6.75 -1.90 26.01
CA SER A 20 -6.21 -0.58 26.34
C SER A 20 -5.31 -0.03 25.23
N LEU A 21 -5.51 1.24 24.86
CA LEU A 21 -4.66 1.93 23.88
C LEU A 21 -3.18 1.90 24.29
N ALA A 22 -2.88 2.19 25.56
CA ALA A 22 -1.52 2.26 26.06
C ALA A 22 -0.82 0.90 25.97
N GLU A 23 -1.47 -0.16 26.47
CA GLU A 23 -0.91 -1.53 26.49
C GLU A 23 -0.65 -2.04 25.07
N ASN A 24 -1.61 -1.87 24.16
CA ASN A 24 -1.47 -2.25 22.76
C ASN A 24 -0.37 -1.43 22.06
N ALA A 25 -0.28 -0.13 22.32
CA ALA A 25 0.79 0.72 21.78
C ALA A 25 2.19 0.28 22.25
N ILE A 26 2.33 -0.03 23.54
CA ILE A 26 3.57 -0.58 24.09
C ILE A 26 3.94 -1.91 23.44
N ALA A 27 2.98 -2.82 23.28
CA ALA A 27 3.20 -4.11 22.67
C ALA A 27 3.63 -3.99 21.20
N LEU A 28 2.95 -3.12 20.43
CA LEU A 28 3.32 -2.81 19.05
C LEU A 28 4.73 -2.22 18.94
N PHE A 29 5.06 -1.19 19.73
CA PHE A 29 6.39 -0.60 19.68
C PHE A 29 7.48 -1.59 20.12
N LYS A 30 7.20 -2.46 21.10
CA LYS A 30 8.11 -3.53 21.50
C LYS A 30 8.36 -4.51 20.34
N GLU A 31 7.33 -4.91 19.60
CA GLU A 31 7.46 -5.76 18.41
C GLU A 31 8.28 -5.08 17.29
N LEU A 32 8.20 -3.76 17.20
CA LEU A 32 9.05 -2.94 16.32
C LEU A 32 10.48 -2.76 16.86
N GLY A 33 10.80 -3.28 18.04
CA GLY A 33 12.13 -3.18 18.66
C GLY A 33 12.37 -1.92 19.50
N TYR A 34 11.30 -1.21 19.87
CA TYR A 34 11.34 -0.01 20.71
C TYR A 34 10.69 -0.28 22.06
N SER A 35 11.49 -0.33 23.13
CA SER A 35 10.99 -0.55 24.48
C SER A 35 11.86 0.14 25.51
N SER A 36 11.23 0.78 26.50
CA SER A 36 11.89 1.29 27.69
C SER A 36 10.98 1.20 28.92
N ASN A 37 11.63 1.11 30.08
CA ASN A 37 10.99 1.19 31.40
C ASN A 37 10.91 2.64 31.92
N LYS A 38 11.53 3.62 31.23
CA LYS A 38 11.50 5.04 31.60
C LYS A 38 10.12 5.63 31.29
N ARG A 39 9.20 5.55 32.25
CA ARG A 39 7.80 5.96 32.09
C ARG A 39 7.39 7.00 33.12
N ILE A 40 6.35 7.75 32.79
CA ILE A 40 5.68 8.71 33.65
C ILE A 40 4.18 8.51 33.51
N ALA A 41 3.47 8.54 34.63
CA ALA A 41 2.02 8.54 34.63
C ALA A 41 1.54 9.96 34.31
N ILE A 42 1.30 10.23 33.03
CA ILE A 42 0.70 11.46 32.54
C ILE A 42 -0.51 11.08 31.72
N GLY A 43 -1.69 11.37 32.26
CA GLY A 43 -2.97 11.23 31.58
C GLY A 43 -3.40 12.55 30.94
N LYS A 44 -4.69 12.61 30.58
CA LYS A 44 -5.26 13.76 29.89
C LYS A 44 -5.21 15.05 30.73
N ASP A 45 -5.54 14.99 32.02
CA ASP A 45 -5.55 16.19 32.86
C ASP A 45 -4.15 16.77 33.05
N GLU A 46 -3.15 15.91 33.28
CA GLU A 46 -1.76 16.33 33.38
C GLU A 46 -1.23 16.92 32.06
N PHE A 47 -1.57 16.32 30.91
CA PHE A 47 -1.27 16.90 29.59
C PHE A 47 -1.92 18.27 29.41
N GLY A 48 -3.16 18.44 29.87
CA GLY A 48 -3.84 19.74 29.86
C GLY A 48 -3.10 20.79 30.67
N GLY A 49 -2.59 20.40 31.85
CA GLY A 49 -1.72 21.24 32.68
C GLY A 49 -0.39 21.60 32.00
N LEU A 50 0.22 20.69 31.24
CA LEU A 50 1.43 20.99 30.45
C LEU A 50 1.16 22.03 29.37
N PHE A 51 0.04 21.90 28.64
CA PHE A 51 -0.37 22.89 27.65
C PHE A 51 -0.61 24.26 28.26
N ALA A 52 -1.27 24.33 29.43
CA ALA A 52 -1.57 25.60 30.10
C ALA A 52 -0.30 26.33 30.60
N LYS A 53 0.74 25.57 30.99
CA LYS A 53 2.00 26.12 31.51
C LYS A 53 3.02 26.48 30.42
N HIS A 54 2.93 25.85 29.25
CA HIS A 54 3.95 26.01 28.21
C HIS A 54 3.67 27.19 27.27
N PRO A 55 4.51 28.24 27.25
CA PRO A 55 4.17 29.53 26.61
C PRO A 55 4.03 29.46 25.08
N ALA A 56 4.69 28.49 24.44
CA ALA A 56 4.64 28.33 22.98
C ALA A 56 3.53 27.37 22.49
N ALA A 57 2.91 26.62 23.42
CA ALA A 57 1.94 25.59 23.07
C ALA A 57 0.53 26.18 23.04
N ASN A 58 -0.31 25.68 22.13
CA ASN A 58 -1.67 26.17 21.97
C ASN A 58 -2.67 25.01 22.00
N MET A 59 -3.42 24.91 23.10
CA MET A 59 -4.39 23.84 23.36
C MET A 59 -5.53 23.80 22.32
N GLN A 60 -6.00 24.96 21.85
CA GLN A 60 -7.03 25.02 20.81
C GLN A 60 -6.52 24.50 19.47
N LYS A 61 -5.29 24.86 19.09
CA LYS A 61 -4.63 24.33 17.88
C LYS A 61 -4.31 22.84 18.00
N ALA A 62 -4.11 22.33 19.22
CA ALA A 62 -3.97 20.89 19.48
C ALA A 62 -5.32 20.15 19.41
N PHE A 63 -6.44 20.85 19.20
CA PHE A 63 -7.79 20.28 19.21
C PHE A 63 -8.04 19.42 20.46
N PHE A 64 -7.56 19.88 21.61
CA PHE A 64 -7.47 19.06 22.83
C PHE A 64 -8.83 18.55 23.31
N ASP A 65 -9.91 19.32 23.09
CA ASP A 65 -11.29 18.92 23.39
C ASP A 65 -11.73 17.66 22.64
N ASN A 66 -11.07 17.33 21.52
CA ASN A 66 -11.35 16.15 20.73
C ASN A 66 -10.54 14.91 21.17
N TRP A 67 -9.69 15.01 22.18
CA TRP A 67 -8.94 13.86 22.68
C TRP A 67 -9.82 13.10 23.68
N LEU A 68 -9.98 11.80 23.48
CA LEU A 68 -10.64 10.93 24.45
C LEU A 68 -9.67 10.52 25.57
N SER A 69 -8.45 10.15 25.19
CA SER A 69 -7.36 9.84 26.12
C SER A 69 -6.01 10.27 25.54
N VAL A 70 -5.01 10.38 26.41
CA VAL A 70 -3.60 10.49 26.05
C VAL A 70 -2.78 9.74 27.09
N ASP A 71 -1.83 8.95 26.61
CA ASP A 71 -0.99 8.09 27.43
C ASP A 71 0.47 8.30 27.05
N TYR A 72 1.29 8.70 28.02
CA TYR A 72 2.74 8.65 27.87
C TYR A 72 3.22 7.19 27.98
N LEU A 73 3.85 6.68 26.92
CA LEU A 73 4.22 5.27 26.85
C LEU A 73 5.58 5.01 27.49
N PHE A 74 6.62 5.68 27.00
CA PHE A 74 8.00 5.59 27.50
C PHE A 74 8.93 6.59 26.80
N GLN A 75 10.09 6.82 27.42
CA GLN A 75 11.23 7.53 26.84
C GLN A 75 12.28 6.53 26.37
N LEU A 76 12.71 6.58 25.12
CA LEU A 76 13.80 5.75 24.59
C LEU A 76 15.08 6.58 24.45
N THR A 77 16.12 6.21 25.18
CA THR A 77 17.39 6.96 25.26
C THR A 77 18.50 6.34 24.40
N GLU A 78 19.57 7.10 24.13
CA GLU A 78 20.72 6.62 23.37
C GLU A 78 21.35 5.34 23.97
N GLU A 79 21.47 5.23 25.29
CA GLU A 79 21.99 4.03 25.97
C GLU A 79 21.19 2.76 25.62
N GLU A 80 19.86 2.90 25.54
CA GLU A 80 18.95 1.80 25.21
C GLU A 80 19.02 1.45 23.72
N ILE A 81 19.27 2.44 22.87
CA ILE A 81 19.46 2.28 21.42
C ILE A 81 20.78 1.58 21.11
N THR A 82 21.88 1.97 21.76
CA THR A 82 23.21 1.36 21.54
C THR A 82 23.36 0.02 22.27
N ARG A 83 22.37 -0.38 23.08
CA ARG A 83 22.40 -1.53 24.00
C ARG A 83 23.60 -1.50 24.95
N GLN A 84 24.18 -0.33 25.18
CA GLN A 84 25.21 -0.10 26.18
C GLN A 84 24.51 0.08 27.54
N LYS A 85 24.27 -1.03 28.24
CA LYS A 85 23.76 -0.96 29.62
C LYS A 85 24.84 -0.41 30.54
N SER A 86 24.71 0.85 30.93
CA SER A 86 25.45 1.41 32.06
C SER A 86 24.97 0.77 33.37
N LEU A 87 25.91 0.42 34.26
CA LEU A 87 25.62 -0.08 35.62
C LEU A 87 24.85 0.95 36.48
N PHE A 88 24.84 2.22 36.06
CA PHE A 88 24.16 3.33 36.73
C PHE A 88 22.94 3.86 35.96
N SER A 89 22.38 3.06 35.04
CA SER A 89 21.21 3.47 34.26
C SER A 89 19.99 3.70 35.16
N VAL A 90 19.51 4.94 35.18
CA VAL A 90 18.31 5.32 35.94
C VAL A 90 17.07 4.93 35.12
N ASN A 91 16.23 4.04 35.66
CA ASN A 91 14.98 3.59 35.02
C ASN A 91 13.83 4.61 35.12
N GLN A 92 14.14 5.91 35.13
CA GLN A 92 13.15 6.99 35.24
C GLN A 92 13.24 7.91 34.04
N TYR A 93 12.12 8.56 33.73
CA TYR A 93 12.08 9.64 32.74
C TYR A 93 13.03 10.77 33.13
N ASN A 94 13.78 11.27 32.16
CA ASN A 94 14.69 12.39 32.32
C ASN A 94 14.37 13.50 31.29
N PRO A 95 13.80 14.64 31.70
CA PRO A 95 13.49 15.74 30.79
C PRO A 95 14.75 16.41 30.21
N ASN A 96 15.92 16.22 30.83
CA ASN A 96 17.20 16.78 30.36
C ASN A 96 17.94 15.87 29.39
N GLU A 97 17.38 14.70 29.05
CA GLU A 97 17.97 13.74 28.12
C GLU A 97 17.51 14.05 26.68
N TYR A 98 18.20 14.99 26.02
CA TYR A 98 17.85 15.47 24.69
C TYR A 98 18.04 14.42 23.58
N GLN A 99 18.99 13.49 23.74
CA GLN A 99 19.23 12.38 22.80
C GLN A 99 18.30 11.21 23.10
N SER A 100 17.00 11.49 23.06
CA SER A 100 15.96 10.50 23.31
C SER A 100 14.73 10.71 22.42
N TYR A 101 13.85 9.72 22.41
CA TYR A 101 12.49 9.83 21.87
C TYR A 101 11.48 9.68 23.00
N SER A 102 10.43 10.49 22.98
CA SER A 102 9.23 10.23 23.77
C SER A 102 8.17 9.57 22.91
N PHE A 103 7.52 8.53 23.42
CA PHE A 103 6.41 7.85 22.75
C PHE A 103 5.11 8.16 23.48
N VAL A 104 4.10 8.60 22.73
CA VAL A 104 2.78 8.97 23.26
C VAL A 104 1.71 8.32 22.41
N ALA A 105 0.62 7.84 23.03
CA ALA A 105 -0.58 7.42 22.32
C ALA A 105 -1.73 8.39 22.62
N ILE A 106 -2.54 8.72 21.61
CA ILE A 106 -3.69 9.63 21.75
C ILE A 106 -4.91 8.98 21.09
N GLU A 107 -5.98 8.81 21.85
CA GLU A 107 -7.29 8.44 21.27
C GLU A 107 -8.07 9.70 20.91
N LEU A 108 -8.58 9.78 19.69
CA LEU A 108 -9.32 10.92 19.18
C LEU A 108 -10.80 10.57 18.98
N LYS A 109 -11.67 11.55 19.27
CA LYS A 109 -13.12 11.41 19.29
C LYS A 109 -13.74 11.12 17.91
N ASN A 110 -13.26 11.78 16.86
CA ASN A 110 -13.84 11.62 15.52
C ASN A 110 -13.29 10.39 14.82
N LYS A 111 -14.05 9.82 13.88
CA LYS A 111 -13.59 8.65 13.10
C LYS A 111 -12.54 9.02 12.05
N HIS A 112 -12.65 10.21 11.46
CA HIS A 112 -11.78 10.67 10.38
C HIS A 112 -11.11 11.98 10.74
N TYR A 113 -9.80 12.03 10.56
CA TYR A 113 -8.98 13.23 10.63
C TYR A 113 -8.19 13.39 9.33
N ASP A 114 -8.07 14.62 8.83
CA ASP A 114 -7.20 14.93 7.71
C ASP A 114 -5.72 15.02 8.16
N ARG A 115 -4.81 14.97 7.17
CA ARG A 115 -3.35 15.06 7.44
C ARG A 115 -2.96 16.38 8.12
N GLY A 116 -3.64 17.47 7.82
CA GLY A 116 -3.34 18.79 8.36
C GLY A 116 -3.61 18.86 9.86
N ARG A 117 -4.77 18.37 10.29
CA ARG A 117 -5.17 18.29 11.71
C ARG A 117 -4.21 17.42 12.50
N LEU A 118 -3.92 16.20 12.04
CA LEU A 118 -2.98 15.30 12.72
C LEU A 118 -1.58 15.93 12.82
N SER A 119 -1.11 16.57 11.74
CA SER A 119 0.18 17.27 11.76
C SER A 119 0.20 18.45 12.73
N GLN A 120 -0.90 19.18 12.84
CA GLN A 120 -1.03 20.29 13.78
C GLN A 120 -0.98 19.81 15.22
N ILE A 121 -1.70 18.72 15.55
CA ILE A 121 -1.65 18.09 16.87
C ILE A 121 -0.21 17.67 17.20
N THR A 122 0.46 16.99 16.28
CA THR A 122 1.85 16.55 16.46
C THR A 122 2.79 17.70 16.75
N ARG A 123 2.65 18.83 16.04
CA ARG A 123 3.46 20.03 16.29
C ARG A 123 3.22 20.59 17.68
N GLU A 124 1.96 20.76 18.08
CA GLU A 124 1.63 21.35 19.38
C GLU A 124 2.10 20.46 20.55
N VAL A 125 1.95 19.13 20.44
CA VAL A 125 2.51 18.19 21.43
C VAL A 125 4.02 18.29 21.47
N ASN A 126 4.70 18.31 20.31
CA ASN A 126 6.14 18.36 20.27
C ASN A 126 6.73 19.64 20.88
N LYS A 127 6.00 20.77 20.89
CA LYS A 127 6.46 21.96 21.60
C LYS A 127 6.59 21.77 23.11
N LEU A 128 5.85 20.83 23.70
CA LEU A 128 5.87 20.57 25.15
C LEU A 128 7.13 19.82 25.60
N PHE A 129 7.87 19.21 24.66
CA PHE A 129 8.97 18.32 24.98
C PHE A 129 10.28 18.78 24.31
N PRO A 130 11.41 18.75 25.03
CA PRO A 130 12.71 19.10 24.46
C PRO A 130 13.22 18.06 23.45
N MET A 131 12.77 16.81 23.56
CA MET A 131 13.07 15.72 22.64
C MET A 131 11.91 15.45 21.65
N PRO A 132 12.17 14.84 20.48
CA PRO A 132 11.10 14.45 19.55
C PRO A 132 10.08 13.48 20.19
N VAL A 133 8.80 13.78 19.97
CA VAL A 133 7.67 12.95 20.40
C VAL A 133 7.11 12.22 19.18
N MET A 134 7.16 10.89 19.21
CA MET A 134 6.43 10.01 18.30
C MET A 134 5.03 9.79 18.86
N ILE A 135 4.02 10.00 18.02
CA ILE A 135 2.63 9.94 18.45
C ILE A 135 1.90 8.86 17.66
N LEU A 136 1.30 7.91 18.38
CA LEU A 136 0.36 6.95 17.81
C LEU A 136 -1.06 7.44 18.07
N PHE A 137 -1.75 7.89 17.02
CA PHE A 137 -3.15 8.26 17.10
C PHE A 137 -4.04 7.04 16.90
N LYS A 138 -5.08 6.88 17.72
CA LYS A 138 -6.21 5.99 17.45
C LYS A 138 -7.43 6.85 17.13
N HIS A 139 -8.05 6.63 15.97
CA HIS A 139 -9.27 7.33 15.56
C HIS A 139 -10.14 6.40 14.70
N GLY A 140 -11.41 6.23 15.10
CA GLY A 140 -12.29 5.21 14.51
C GLY A 140 -11.66 3.81 14.59
N ASN A 141 -11.61 3.12 13.45
CA ASN A 141 -11.01 1.79 13.29
C ASN A 141 -9.64 1.84 12.61
N THR A 142 -8.89 2.90 12.87
CA THR A 142 -7.57 3.11 12.28
C THR A 142 -6.58 3.69 13.29
N LEU A 143 -5.31 3.40 13.06
CA LEU A 143 -4.18 4.05 13.72
C LEU A 143 -3.48 5.00 12.75
N THR A 144 -2.86 6.04 13.27
CA THR A 144 -1.92 6.87 12.51
C THR A 144 -0.66 7.09 13.33
N LEU A 145 0.49 6.62 12.82
CA LEU A 145 1.79 6.92 13.41
C LEU A 145 2.30 8.26 12.86
N SER A 146 2.61 9.18 13.75
CA SER A 146 3.10 10.50 13.43
C SER A 146 4.48 10.75 14.02
N VAL A 147 5.38 11.25 13.18
CA VAL A 147 6.75 11.60 13.55
C VAL A 147 7.04 13.02 13.06
N ILE A 148 7.74 13.80 13.87
CA ILE A 148 8.20 15.14 13.48
C ILE A 148 9.72 15.13 13.31
N ASN A 149 10.19 15.76 12.24
CA ASN A 149 11.61 16.03 12.08
C ASN A 149 11.98 17.26 12.90
N ARG A 150 13.09 17.17 13.63
CA ARG A 150 13.68 18.30 14.35
C ARG A 150 15.06 18.56 13.79
N ARG A 151 15.42 19.83 13.69
CA ARG A 151 16.82 20.23 13.48
C ARG A 151 17.21 21.30 14.46
N LEU A 152 18.49 21.37 14.76
CA LEU A 152 19.07 22.49 15.50
C LEU A 152 18.78 23.81 14.79
N HIS A 153 18.45 24.83 15.57
CA HIS A 153 18.23 26.17 15.05
C HIS A 153 19.56 26.78 14.58
N LYS A 154 19.58 27.31 13.36
CA LYS A 154 20.82 27.76 12.67
C LYS A 154 21.55 28.91 13.39
N ARG A 155 20.85 29.68 14.23
CA ARG A 155 21.39 30.86 14.94
C ARG A 155 21.44 30.73 16.45
N ASP A 156 20.67 29.80 17.02
CA ASP A 156 20.49 29.67 18.47
C ASP A 156 20.61 28.19 18.80
N LYS A 157 21.80 27.77 19.22
CA LYS A 157 22.11 26.35 19.46
C LYS A 157 21.30 25.74 20.62
N SER A 158 20.60 26.58 21.42
CA SER A 158 19.74 26.14 22.52
C SER A 158 18.32 25.79 22.09
N LYS A 159 17.97 25.97 20.80
CA LYS A 159 16.62 25.77 20.27
C LYS A 159 16.60 24.79 19.12
N ASP A 160 15.51 24.05 19.02
CA ASP A 160 15.17 23.23 17.87
C ASP A 160 14.11 23.89 16.99
N VAL A 161 14.15 23.57 15.70
CA VAL A 161 13.12 23.91 14.73
C VAL A 161 12.35 22.64 14.40
N LEU A 162 11.03 22.69 14.60
CA LEU A 162 10.10 21.65 14.18
C LEU A 162 9.85 21.76 12.67
N GLU A 163 10.28 20.76 11.90
CA GLU A 163 10.19 20.76 10.44
C GLU A 163 8.95 19.99 9.94
N LYS A 164 9.09 19.14 8.92
CA LYS A 164 8.00 18.36 8.33
C LYS A 164 7.49 17.32 9.32
N VAL A 165 6.17 17.15 9.37
CA VAL A 165 5.52 16.00 10.02
C VAL A 165 5.29 14.94 8.96
N THR A 166 5.68 13.71 9.27
CA THR A 166 5.39 12.54 8.44
C THR A 166 4.35 11.67 9.14
N LEU A 167 3.38 11.19 8.37
CA LEU A 167 2.25 10.39 8.85
C LEU A 167 2.17 9.08 8.07
N ILE A 168 2.20 7.96 8.78
CA ILE A 168 1.70 6.67 8.29
C ILE A 168 0.24 6.59 8.75
N LYS A 169 -0.65 7.03 7.87
CA LYS A 169 -2.03 7.37 8.19
C LYS A 169 -2.99 6.22 7.83
N ASP A 170 -4.04 6.07 8.63
CA ASP A 170 -5.16 5.16 8.39
C ASP A 170 -4.77 3.66 8.35
N ILE A 171 -3.90 3.24 9.26
CA ILE A 171 -3.55 1.83 9.47
C ILE A 171 -4.77 1.12 10.07
N ARG A 172 -5.48 0.32 9.25
CA ARG A 172 -6.70 -0.38 9.66
C ARG A 172 -6.41 -1.44 10.74
N ILE A 173 -7.23 -1.45 11.79
CA ILE A 173 -7.15 -2.40 12.93
C ILE A 173 -8.29 -3.42 12.96
N SER A 174 -9.44 -3.11 12.34
CA SER A 174 -10.57 -4.02 12.21
C SER A 174 -11.25 -3.88 10.83
N THR A 175 -12.05 -4.87 10.46
CA THR A 175 -12.91 -4.83 9.26
C THR A 175 -14.12 -3.92 9.45
N ALA A 176 -14.45 -3.53 10.68
CA ALA A 176 -15.53 -2.60 10.95
C ALA A 176 -15.14 -1.19 10.48
N GLY A 177 -16.08 -0.41 9.91
CA GLY A 177 -15.94 1.05 9.80
C GLY A 177 -15.47 1.67 8.48
N GLY A 178 -15.50 0.94 7.35
CA GLY A 178 -15.32 1.56 6.04
C GLY A 178 -15.06 0.51 4.97
N GLY A 179 -16.05 0.32 4.10
CA GLY A 179 -16.06 -0.72 3.08
C GLY A 179 -16.52 -2.05 3.60
N VAL A 180 -17.72 -2.48 3.22
CA VAL A 180 -17.91 -3.91 3.00
C VAL A 180 -16.88 -4.24 1.93
N ARG A 181 -15.71 -4.76 2.30
CA ARG A 181 -14.98 -5.59 1.35
C ARG A 181 -16.03 -6.58 0.86
N ARG A 182 -16.35 -6.53 -0.43
CA ARG A 182 -17.29 -7.47 -1.08
C ARG A 182 -16.62 -8.84 -1.14
N THR A 183 -16.20 -9.34 0.01
CA THR A 183 -15.39 -10.53 0.18
C THR A 183 -16.27 -11.54 0.90
N GLY A 184 -16.69 -12.55 0.16
CA GLY A 184 -17.06 -13.85 0.73
C GLY A 184 -15.82 -14.66 1.15
N VAL A 185 -14.68 -14.01 1.41
CA VAL A 185 -13.43 -14.66 1.82
C VAL A 185 -13.23 -14.42 3.30
N GLU A 186 -13.35 -15.48 4.08
CA GLU A 186 -12.90 -15.51 5.47
C GLU A 186 -11.35 -15.47 5.48
N ASN A 187 -10.75 -14.66 6.37
CA ASN A 187 -9.30 -14.56 6.65
C ASN A 187 -8.44 -13.57 5.84
N GLU A 188 -8.99 -12.56 5.17
CA GLU A 188 -8.12 -11.51 4.60
C GLU A 188 -7.46 -10.62 5.67
N PRO A 189 -6.18 -10.21 5.47
CA PRO A 189 -5.52 -9.21 6.30
C PRO A 189 -6.32 -7.91 6.38
N VAL A 190 -6.71 -7.55 7.61
CA VAL A 190 -7.39 -6.29 7.92
C VAL A 190 -6.53 -5.10 7.57
N THR A 191 -5.24 -5.19 7.90
CA THR A 191 -4.25 -4.14 7.69
C THR A 191 -3.66 -4.24 6.29
N HIS A 192 -3.58 -3.11 5.58
CA HIS A 192 -2.99 -3.05 4.24
C HIS A 192 -1.50 -3.44 4.27
N GLN A 193 -1.08 -4.29 3.33
CA GLN A 193 0.29 -4.84 3.28
C GLN A 193 1.38 -3.77 3.28
N ALA A 194 1.21 -2.68 2.50
CA ALA A 194 2.18 -1.58 2.50
C ALA A 194 2.38 -0.93 3.87
N HIS A 195 1.35 -0.88 4.74
CA HIS A 195 1.53 -0.38 6.11
C HIS A 195 2.38 -1.34 6.94
N ILE A 196 2.16 -2.65 6.81
CA ILE A 196 2.98 -3.68 7.46
C ILE A 196 4.43 -3.58 6.99
N GLU A 197 4.65 -3.36 5.69
CA GLU A 197 5.99 -3.20 5.12
C GLU A 197 6.69 -1.95 5.60
N ILE A 198 6.00 -0.81 5.63
CA ILE A 198 6.56 0.44 6.17
C ILE A 198 6.93 0.25 7.65
N LEU A 199 6.05 -0.36 8.45
CA LEU A 199 6.32 -0.60 9.87
C LEU A 199 7.48 -1.59 10.07
N PHE A 200 7.55 -2.65 9.26
CA PHE A 200 8.67 -3.60 9.26
C PHE A 200 9.99 -2.91 8.88
N ASP A 201 10.00 -2.09 7.84
CA ASP A 201 11.17 -1.30 7.41
C ASP A 201 11.58 -0.28 8.49
N LEU A 202 10.65 0.17 9.32
CA LEU A 202 10.89 1.03 10.49
C LEU A 202 11.19 0.28 11.78
N SER A 203 11.14 -1.06 11.79
CA SER A 203 11.57 -1.81 12.95
C SER A 203 13.05 -1.55 13.21
N PHE A 204 13.46 -1.60 14.48
CA PHE A 204 14.84 -1.35 14.88
C PHE A 204 15.83 -2.22 14.10
N ASP A 205 15.56 -3.51 14.01
CA ASP A 205 16.40 -4.45 13.25
C ASP A 205 16.30 -4.21 11.74
N GLY A 206 15.12 -3.85 11.21
CA GLY A 206 14.95 -3.47 9.80
C GLY A 206 15.83 -2.29 9.39
N LEU A 207 15.84 -1.23 10.20
CA LEU A 207 16.69 -0.05 9.99
C LEU A 207 18.17 -0.39 10.18
N LYS A 208 18.50 -1.18 11.20
CA LYS A 208 19.89 -1.54 11.51
C LYS A 208 20.49 -2.40 10.41
N ASN A 209 19.77 -3.38 9.90
CA ASN A 209 20.22 -4.24 8.81
C ASN A 209 20.43 -3.46 7.50
N LYS A 210 19.60 -2.45 7.24
CA LYS A 210 19.65 -1.68 5.98
C LYS A 210 20.66 -0.55 6.00
N HIS A 211 20.90 0.08 7.16
CA HIS A 211 21.66 1.32 7.24
C HIS A 211 22.81 1.30 8.26
N GLY A 212 22.88 0.32 9.16
CA GLY A 212 24.02 0.10 10.05
C GLY A 212 24.30 1.22 11.07
N PHE A 213 23.26 1.90 11.57
CA PHE A 213 23.44 3.00 12.52
C PHE A 213 24.09 2.55 13.84
N THR A 214 24.89 3.45 14.44
CA THR A 214 25.69 3.20 15.64
C THR A 214 25.37 4.13 16.81
N ASN A 215 24.65 5.23 16.57
CA ASN A 215 24.32 6.26 17.56
C ASN A 215 22.91 6.84 17.33
N PHE A 216 22.43 7.67 18.25
CA PHE A 216 21.10 8.27 18.20
C PHE A 216 20.87 9.13 16.94
N VAL A 217 21.87 9.92 16.55
CA VAL A 217 21.77 10.84 15.40
C VAL A 217 21.64 10.04 14.09
N GLU A 218 22.40 8.97 13.94
CA GLU A 218 22.29 8.06 12.80
C GLU A 218 20.95 7.32 12.77
N LEU A 219 20.43 6.86 13.92
CA LEU A 219 19.09 6.29 13.99
C LEU A 219 18.04 7.30 13.54
N HIS A 220 18.11 8.55 14.02
CA HIS A 220 17.19 9.63 13.63
C HIS A 220 17.21 9.90 12.13
N ASN A 221 18.40 10.05 11.57
CA ASN A 221 18.57 10.28 10.13
C ASN A 221 18.07 9.10 9.30
N THR A 222 18.26 7.87 9.79
CA THR A 222 17.79 6.66 9.12
C THR A 222 16.27 6.58 9.10
N TRP A 223 15.63 6.84 10.26
CA TRP A 223 14.18 6.98 10.37
C TRP A 223 13.62 7.99 9.38
N GLN A 224 14.23 9.19 9.35
CA GLN A 224 13.82 10.26 8.45
C GLN A 224 13.90 9.84 6.98
N LYS A 225 14.97 9.15 6.58
CA LYS A 225 15.14 8.66 5.20
C LYS A 225 14.11 7.59 4.83
N THR A 226 13.84 6.62 5.71
CA THR A 226 12.85 5.55 5.46
C THR A 226 11.43 6.11 5.28
N LEU A 227 11.11 7.20 5.98
CA LEU A 227 9.83 7.91 5.90
C LEU A 227 9.76 8.96 4.78
N ASP A 228 10.84 9.17 4.02
CA ASP A 228 10.85 10.17 2.95
C ASP A 228 10.01 9.70 1.76
N THR A 229 8.92 10.43 1.50
CA THR A 229 8.03 10.21 0.37
C THR A 229 8.75 10.18 -0.98
N SER A 230 9.83 10.96 -1.14
CA SER A 230 10.62 10.96 -2.37
C SER A 230 11.38 9.64 -2.54
N GLU A 231 11.86 9.05 -1.45
CA GLU A 231 12.58 7.78 -1.45
C GLU A 231 11.62 6.60 -1.68
N LEU A 232 10.44 6.62 -1.04
CA LEU A 232 9.36 5.66 -1.32
C LEU A 232 8.95 5.69 -2.79
N ASN A 233 8.79 6.87 -3.39
CA ASN A 233 8.48 7.01 -4.81
C ASN A 233 9.59 6.46 -5.71
N LYS A 234 10.86 6.76 -5.41
CA LYS A 234 11.99 6.19 -6.18
C LYS A 234 12.01 4.67 -6.14
N ARG A 235 11.79 4.09 -4.94
CA ARG A 235 11.71 2.63 -4.77
C ARG A 235 10.57 2.04 -5.61
N PHE A 236 9.38 2.64 -5.54
CA PHE A 236 8.23 2.21 -6.34
C PHE A 236 8.54 2.23 -7.85
N PHE A 237 9.08 3.33 -8.38
CA PHE A 237 9.41 3.42 -9.81
C PHE A 237 10.53 2.46 -10.22
N ARG A 238 11.48 2.17 -9.33
CA ARG A 238 12.51 1.16 -9.57
C ARG A 238 11.93 -0.25 -9.63
N GLU A 239 11.08 -0.62 -8.67
CA GLU A 239 10.40 -1.92 -8.67
C GLU A 239 9.50 -2.07 -9.91
N LEU A 240 8.79 -1.01 -10.29
CA LEU A 240 8.00 -0.99 -11.52
C LEU A 240 8.86 -1.16 -12.78
N ALA A 241 10.01 -0.50 -12.85
CA ALA A 241 10.95 -0.64 -13.96
C ALA A 241 11.53 -2.06 -14.03
N ASN A 242 11.93 -2.64 -12.89
CA ASN A 242 12.41 -4.02 -12.82
C ASN A 242 11.35 -5.00 -13.32
N TRP A 243 10.10 -4.87 -12.84
CA TRP A 243 8.98 -5.69 -13.29
C TRP A 243 8.72 -5.51 -14.79
N TYR A 244 8.75 -4.27 -15.31
CA TYR A 244 8.56 -3.98 -16.73
C TYR A 244 9.59 -4.72 -17.59
N PHE A 245 10.87 -4.61 -17.25
CA PHE A 245 11.95 -5.25 -18.02
C PHE A 245 11.92 -6.76 -17.95
N TRP A 246 11.57 -7.33 -16.78
CA TRP A 246 11.32 -8.76 -16.66
C TRP A 246 10.12 -9.21 -17.52
N ALA A 247 8.99 -8.50 -17.43
CA ALA A 247 7.77 -8.84 -18.16
C ALA A 247 7.95 -8.69 -19.69
N MET A 248 8.81 -7.79 -20.17
CA MET A 248 9.10 -7.60 -21.59
C MET A 248 9.52 -8.90 -22.31
N GLY A 249 10.28 -9.76 -21.63
CA GLY A 249 10.70 -11.06 -22.17
C GLY A 249 9.61 -12.14 -22.19
N ASN A 250 8.50 -11.91 -21.48
CA ASN A 250 7.49 -12.93 -21.20
C ASN A 250 6.13 -12.66 -21.87
N VAL A 251 5.94 -11.47 -22.44
CA VAL A 251 4.67 -11.08 -23.08
C VAL A 251 4.72 -11.13 -24.60
N GLU A 252 3.55 -11.30 -25.23
CA GLU A 252 3.38 -11.20 -26.68
C GLU A 252 2.07 -10.49 -27.02
N PHE A 253 2.15 -9.35 -27.70
CA PHE A 253 0.96 -8.64 -28.21
C PHE A 253 0.82 -8.81 -29.74
N PRO A 254 -0.40 -8.67 -30.30
CA PRO A 254 -0.63 -8.77 -31.74
C PRO A 254 0.21 -7.76 -32.53
N GLY A 255 0.80 -8.23 -33.64
CA GLY A 255 1.68 -7.43 -34.50
C GLY A 255 0.97 -6.82 -35.71
N ASP A 256 -0.33 -6.54 -35.63
CA ASP A 256 -1.08 -6.06 -36.79
C ASP A 256 -0.74 -4.60 -37.11
N LEU A 257 -0.65 -3.75 -36.09
CA LEU A 257 -0.29 -2.33 -36.20
C LEU A 257 1.23 -2.11 -36.27
N GLU A 258 1.99 -2.79 -35.40
CA GLU A 258 3.45 -2.68 -35.32
C GLU A 258 4.08 -4.06 -35.47
N LYS A 259 4.98 -4.22 -36.45
CA LYS A 259 5.61 -5.51 -36.79
C LYS A 259 6.80 -5.81 -35.89
N LYS A 260 7.54 -4.80 -35.45
CA LYS A 260 8.70 -4.95 -34.57
C LYS A 260 8.26 -5.39 -33.18
N LYS A 261 8.64 -6.62 -32.80
CA LYS A 261 8.20 -7.28 -31.54
C LYS A 261 8.53 -6.42 -30.32
N ASP A 262 9.73 -5.88 -30.25
CA ASP A 262 10.19 -5.14 -29.07
C ASP A 262 9.41 -3.83 -28.90
N ILE A 263 9.15 -3.10 -30.00
CA ILE A 263 8.38 -1.86 -29.99
C ILE A 263 6.91 -2.13 -29.61
N ARG A 264 6.28 -3.13 -30.23
CA ARG A 264 4.87 -3.46 -29.95
C ARG A 264 4.68 -3.96 -28.52
N ASN A 265 5.58 -4.80 -28.03
CA ASN A 265 5.49 -5.34 -26.68
C ASN A 265 5.74 -4.23 -25.65
N ALA A 266 6.76 -3.39 -25.85
CA ALA A 266 7.03 -2.24 -24.99
C ALA A 266 5.82 -1.32 -24.87
N THR A 267 5.24 -0.91 -25.99
CA THR A 267 4.14 0.04 -26.02
C THR A 267 2.88 -0.53 -25.37
N ASN A 268 2.52 -1.77 -25.67
CA ASN A 268 1.33 -2.40 -25.09
C ASN A 268 1.53 -2.79 -23.62
N LEU A 269 2.74 -3.16 -23.21
CA LEU A 269 3.05 -3.42 -21.80
C LEU A 269 2.99 -2.14 -20.97
N ILE A 270 3.45 -0.99 -21.49
CA ILE A 270 3.26 0.32 -20.84
C ILE A 270 1.77 0.61 -20.66
N ARG A 271 0.93 0.38 -21.68
CA ARG A 271 -0.54 0.55 -21.53
C ARG A 271 -1.12 -0.38 -20.48
N LEU A 272 -0.68 -1.65 -20.46
CA LEU A 272 -1.10 -2.62 -19.46
C LEU A 272 -0.75 -2.13 -18.06
N ILE A 273 0.49 -1.70 -17.83
CA ILE A 273 0.93 -1.13 -16.55
C ILE A 273 0.06 0.06 -16.14
N THR A 274 -0.19 1.00 -17.04
CA THR A 274 -1.03 2.18 -16.74
C THR A 274 -2.45 1.75 -16.33
N ARG A 275 -3.04 0.77 -17.03
CA ARG A 275 -4.35 0.21 -16.66
C ARG A 275 -4.29 -0.50 -15.30
N LEU A 276 -3.25 -1.28 -15.03
CA LEU A 276 -3.07 -2.00 -13.75
C LEU A 276 -2.91 -1.03 -12.56
N ILE A 277 -2.14 0.04 -12.71
CA ILE A 277 -2.01 1.08 -11.67
C ILE A 277 -3.39 1.68 -11.35
N PHE A 278 -4.21 1.94 -12.38
CA PHE A 278 -5.55 2.48 -12.17
C PHE A 278 -6.52 1.44 -11.59
N ILE A 279 -6.43 0.18 -12.00
CA ILE A 279 -7.17 -0.92 -11.36
C ILE A 279 -6.84 -1.01 -9.89
N TRP A 280 -5.56 -0.95 -9.53
CA TRP A 280 -5.14 -1.00 -8.14
C TRP A 280 -5.69 0.20 -7.37
N PHE A 281 -5.66 1.40 -7.95
CA PHE A 281 -6.28 2.58 -7.36
C PHE A 281 -7.78 2.40 -7.12
N ILE A 282 -8.54 1.89 -8.09
CA ILE A 282 -9.98 1.64 -7.95
C ILE A 282 -10.26 0.55 -6.90
N LYS A 283 -9.41 -0.50 -6.84
CA LYS A 283 -9.46 -1.55 -5.82
C LYS A 283 -9.28 -0.95 -4.42
N GLU A 284 -8.30 -0.06 -4.23
CA GLU A 284 -8.07 0.65 -2.96
C GLU A 284 -9.21 1.63 -2.60
N LYS A 285 -10.06 1.98 -3.57
CA LYS A 285 -11.33 2.70 -3.34
C LYS A 285 -12.52 1.78 -3.07
N GLU A 286 -12.29 0.46 -2.95
CA GLU A 286 -13.29 -0.56 -2.66
C GLU A 286 -14.38 -0.66 -3.75
N LEU A 287 -14.02 -0.27 -4.97
CA LEU A 287 -14.91 -0.28 -6.14
C LEU A 287 -14.73 -1.54 -7.00
N LEU A 288 -13.72 -2.38 -6.69
CA LEU A 288 -13.50 -3.70 -7.28
C LEU A 288 -13.60 -4.79 -6.21
N PRO A 289 -14.21 -5.95 -6.52
CA PRO A 289 -14.17 -7.10 -5.62
C PRO A 289 -12.75 -7.65 -5.46
N ASP A 290 -12.27 -7.78 -4.22
CA ASP A 290 -10.94 -8.37 -3.94
C ASP A 290 -10.82 -9.82 -4.42
N LEU A 291 -11.94 -10.54 -4.51
CA LEU A 291 -12.06 -11.87 -5.09
C LEU A 291 -11.42 -11.98 -6.48
N LEU A 292 -11.50 -10.92 -7.30
CA LEU A 292 -10.90 -10.90 -8.63
C LEU A 292 -9.36 -10.94 -8.62
N PHE A 293 -8.72 -10.75 -7.45
CA PHE A 293 -7.27 -10.74 -7.28
C PHE A 293 -6.79 -11.84 -6.33
N ASN A 294 -7.70 -12.71 -5.87
CA ASN A 294 -7.40 -13.76 -4.90
C ASN A 294 -7.07 -15.08 -5.61
N LYS A 295 -5.81 -15.52 -5.54
CA LYS A 295 -5.34 -16.75 -6.20
C LYS A 295 -6.17 -17.99 -5.85
N ASN A 296 -6.58 -18.15 -4.60
CA ASN A 296 -7.36 -19.32 -4.16
C ASN A 296 -8.77 -19.31 -4.75
N TYR A 297 -9.44 -18.15 -4.74
CA TYR A 297 -10.76 -18.01 -5.35
C TYR A 297 -10.69 -18.21 -6.88
N LEU A 298 -9.70 -17.60 -7.54
CA LEU A 298 -9.52 -17.73 -8.98
C LEU A 298 -9.31 -19.19 -9.42
N ASN A 299 -8.59 -20.00 -8.62
CA ASN A 299 -8.47 -21.45 -8.85
C ASN A 299 -9.80 -22.20 -8.83
N THR A 300 -10.84 -21.66 -8.19
CA THR A 300 -12.18 -22.29 -8.14
C THR A 300 -13.05 -21.94 -9.34
N ILE A 301 -12.84 -20.76 -9.96
CA ILE A 301 -13.71 -20.25 -11.01
C ILE A 301 -13.08 -20.24 -12.41
N LEU A 302 -11.77 -20.44 -12.53
CA LEU A 302 -11.04 -20.40 -13.80
C LEU A 302 -10.45 -21.77 -14.17
N ASN A 303 -10.66 -22.19 -15.41
CA ASN A 303 -10.06 -23.38 -15.98
C ASN A 303 -8.58 -23.12 -16.33
N ASP A 304 -7.70 -24.06 -15.97
CA ASP A 304 -6.25 -24.03 -16.26
C ASP A 304 -5.51 -22.76 -15.77
N PHE A 305 -6.08 -22.03 -14.80
CA PHE A 305 -5.45 -20.84 -14.22
C PHE A 305 -4.12 -21.17 -13.53
N ASN A 306 -3.07 -20.44 -13.91
CA ASN A 306 -1.72 -20.55 -13.35
C ASN A 306 -1.18 -21.99 -13.29
N LYS A 307 -1.59 -22.84 -14.24
CA LYS A 307 -1.24 -24.27 -14.28
C LYS A 307 0.21 -24.50 -14.72
N ASN A 308 0.74 -23.59 -15.55
CA ASN A 308 2.11 -23.63 -16.07
C ASN A 308 2.56 -22.22 -16.52
N ASN A 309 3.83 -22.08 -16.91
CA ASN A 309 4.43 -20.81 -17.31
C ASN A 309 3.87 -20.20 -18.61
N THR A 310 2.98 -20.90 -19.33
CA THR A 310 2.32 -20.37 -20.54
C THR A 310 0.84 -20.09 -20.34
N SER A 311 0.30 -20.38 -19.14
CA SER A 311 -1.08 -20.07 -18.76
C SER A 311 -1.26 -18.56 -18.78
N ASN A 312 -2.27 -18.07 -19.50
CA ASN A 312 -2.58 -16.65 -19.70
C ASN A 312 -4.05 -16.34 -19.35
N VAL A 313 -4.62 -17.18 -18.50
CA VAL A 313 -6.05 -17.25 -18.22
C VAL A 313 -6.52 -16.01 -17.48
N TYR A 314 -5.75 -15.53 -16.51
CA TYR A 314 -6.10 -14.36 -15.72
C TYR A 314 -6.18 -13.09 -16.55
N TYR A 315 -5.18 -12.88 -17.42
CA TYR A 315 -5.18 -11.71 -18.29
C TYR A 315 -6.39 -11.70 -19.22
N HIS A 316 -6.72 -12.84 -19.82
CA HIS A 316 -7.88 -12.98 -20.71
C HIS A 316 -9.21 -12.87 -19.96
N ALA A 317 -9.46 -13.78 -19.03
CA ALA A 317 -10.76 -13.97 -18.40
C ALA A 317 -11.10 -12.83 -17.42
N ILE A 318 -10.10 -12.32 -16.68
CA ILE A 318 -10.32 -11.28 -15.67
C ILE A 318 -9.94 -9.90 -16.19
N LEU A 319 -8.67 -9.66 -16.52
CA LEU A 319 -8.19 -8.29 -16.76
C LEU A 319 -8.76 -7.67 -18.04
N GLN A 320 -8.77 -8.39 -19.16
CA GLN A 320 -9.32 -7.84 -20.41
C GLN A 320 -10.84 -7.61 -20.31
N ASN A 321 -11.59 -8.53 -19.69
CA ASN A 321 -13.02 -8.33 -19.44
C ASN A 321 -13.28 -7.18 -18.43
N LEU A 322 -12.39 -7.00 -17.45
CA LEU A 322 -12.45 -5.86 -16.53
C LEU A 322 -12.21 -4.54 -17.27
N PHE A 323 -11.17 -4.45 -18.10
CA PHE A 323 -10.86 -3.24 -18.87
C PHE A 323 -12.00 -2.92 -19.85
N PHE A 324 -12.27 -3.85 -20.76
CA PHE A 324 -13.02 -3.53 -21.97
C PHE A 324 -14.52 -3.79 -21.81
N GLY A 325 -14.90 -4.89 -21.16
CA GLY A 325 -16.30 -5.27 -20.99
C GLY A 325 -16.96 -4.79 -19.69
N THR A 326 -16.18 -4.25 -18.74
CA THR A 326 -16.70 -3.81 -17.44
C THR A 326 -16.54 -2.31 -17.25
N LEU A 327 -15.30 -1.81 -17.22
CA LEU A 327 -15.01 -0.41 -16.97
C LEU A 327 -15.35 0.49 -18.17
N ASN A 328 -15.42 -0.11 -19.36
CA ASN A 328 -15.87 0.54 -20.60
C ASN A 328 -17.29 0.12 -21.04
N GLN A 329 -18.09 -0.44 -20.14
CA GLN A 329 -19.50 -0.78 -20.40
C GLN A 329 -20.41 -0.32 -19.26
N LYS A 330 -21.58 0.22 -19.61
CA LYS A 330 -22.57 0.64 -18.62
C LYS A 330 -23.01 -0.53 -17.75
N MET A 331 -23.25 -0.23 -16.48
CA MET A 331 -23.83 -1.20 -15.54
C MET A 331 -25.21 -1.64 -16.06
N GLY A 332 -25.50 -2.94 -15.97
CA GLY A 332 -26.75 -3.53 -16.50
C GLY A 332 -26.72 -3.90 -17.99
N GLU A 333 -25.78 -3.37 -18.78
CA GLU A 333 -25.63 -3.69 -20.22
C GLU A 333 -24.49 -4.71 -20.48
N ARG A 334 -23.97 -5.35 -19.43
CA ARG A 334 -22.85 -6.31 -19.53
C ARG A 334 -23.35 -7.67 -19.97
N GLY A 335 -22.63 -8.28 -20.91
CA GLY A 335 -22.93 -9.61 -21.43
C GLY A 335 -21.74 -10.18 -22.20
N PHE A 336 -21.80 -11.49 -22.47
CA PHE A 336 -20.81 -12.17 -23.30
C PHE A 336 -21.08 -11.96 -24.78
N ALA A 337 -20.00 -11.91 -25.56
CA ALA A 337 -20.08 -12.07 -26.99
C ALA A 337 -20.51 -13.50 -27.31
N ARG A 338 -21.40 -13.68 -28.28
CA ARG A 338 -21.86 -15.00 -28.72
C ARG A 338 -20.70 -15.79 -29.29
N GLU A 339 -20.59 -17.07 -28.95
CA GLU A 339 -19.62 -17.98 -29.56
C GLU A 339 -20.24 -18.67 -30.78
N GLY A 340 -19.40 -19.11 -31.73
CA GLY A 340 -19.86 -19.72 -32.99
C GLY A 340 -19.07 -19.31 -34.24
N SER A 341 -19.56 -19.73 -35.40
CA SER A 341 -19.01 -19.41 -36.72
C SER A 341 -19.03 -17.91 -37.02
N PHE A 342 -18.23 -17.48 -38.01
CA PHE A 342 -18.22 -16.08 -38.45
C PHE A 342 -19.61 -15.57 -38.84
N SER A 343 -20.44 -16.43 -39.44
CA SER A 343 -21.81 -16.07 -39.83
C SER A 343 -22.72 -15.82 -38.62
N GLU A 344 -22.58 -16.60 -37.55
CA GLU A 344 -23.38 -16.48 -36.33
C GLU A 344 -23.01 -15.23 -35.52
N ASN A 345 -21.74 -14.82 -35.60
CA ASN A 345 -21.17 -13.76 -34.77
C ASN A 345 -20.88 -12.45 -35.51
N LYS A 346 -21.29 -12.34 -36.78
CA LYS A 346 -21.02 -11.19 -37.65
C LYS A 346 -21.53 -9.88 -37.06
N ASN A 347 -22.68 -9.90 -36.40
CA ASN A 347 -23.31 -8.70 -35.81
C ASN A 347 -22.54 -8.16 -34.60
N GLU A 348 -21.69 -8.97 -33.98
CA GLU A 348 -20.83 -8.59 -32.85
C GLU A 348 -19.36 -8.45 -33.27
N TYR A 349 -19.09 -8.56 -34.57
CA TYR A 349 -17.75 -8.40 -35.10
C TYR A 349 -17.29 -6.95 -34.90
N GLY A 350 -16.29 -6.77 -34.04
CA GLY A 350 -15.77 -5.45 -33.69
C GLY A 350 -16.38 -4.83 -32.42
N VAL A 351 -17.37 -5.46 -31.77
CA VAL A 351 -17.93 -4.99 -30.50
C VAL A 351 -16.92 -5.23 -29.37
N LYS A 352 -16.47 -4.17 -28.68
CA LYS A 352 -15.34 -4.22 -27.72
C LYS A 352 -15.72 -4.15 -26.25
N ASN A 353 -17.00 -4.02 -25.97
CA ASN A 353 -17.56 -3.88 -24.62
C ASN A 353 -18.34 -5.13 -24.15
N LEU A 354 -18.23 -6.24 -24.87
CA LEU A 354 -18.76 -7.54 -24.46
C LEU A 354 -17.65 -8.44 -23.89
N PHE A 355 -18.01 -9.24 -22.89
CA PHE A 355 -17.13 -10.24 -22.31
C PHE A 355 -16.74 -11.29 -23.35
N ARG A 356 -15.54 -11.83 -23.17
CA ARG A 356 -14.98 -12.93 -23.97
C ARG A 356 -14.43 -13.99 -23.03
N TYR A 357 -13.99 -15.10 -23.61
CA TYR A 357 -13.32 -16.19 -22.89
C TYR A 357 -14.22 -16.93 -21.91
N ALA A 358 -15.49 -17.16 -22.29
CA ALA A 358 -16.42 -17.94 -21.49
C ALA A 358 -15.86 -19.36 -21.20
N ASP A 359 -15.13 -19.94 -22.15
CA ASP A 359 -14.43 -21.23 -22.04
C ASP A 359 -13.38 -21.29 -20.92
N LYS A 360 -12.87 -20.13 -20.49
CA LYS A 360 -11.89 -20.03 -19.40
C LYS A 360 -12.52 -20.05 -18.01
N PHE A 361 -13.84 -19.95 -17.90
CA PHE A 361 -14.54 -20.04 -16.62
C PHE A 361 -15.09 -21.45 -16.38
N SER A 362 -14.98 -21.95 -15.16
CA SER A 362 -15.64 -23.19 -14.70
C SER A 362 -17.10 -22.96 -14.27
N ILE A 363 -17.45 -21.69 -14.00
CA ILE A 363 -18.79 -21.23 -13.61
C ILE A 363 -19.61 -20.75 -14.81
N LYS A 364 -20.93 -20.62 -14.65
CA LYS A 364 -21.81 -20.18 -15.76
C LYS A 364 -21.60 -18.69 -16.05
N GLU A 365 -21.82 -18.29 -17.31
CA GLU A 365 -21.71 -16.88 -17.74
C GLU A 365 -22.49 -15.91 -16.85
N LYS A 366 -23.69 -16.29 -16.39
CA LYS A 366 -24.51 -15.48 -15.49
C LYS A 366 -23.80 -15.21 -14.16
N GLU A 367 -23.10 -16.19 -13.62
CA GLU A 367 -22.32 -16.05 -12.39
C GLU A 367 -21.12 -15.13 -12.63
N VAL A 368 -20.46 -15.24 -13.79
CA VAL A 368 -19.39 -14.31 -14.17
C VAL A 368 -19.92 -12.87 -14.26
N ILE A 369 -21.05 -12.63 -14.92
CA ILE A 369 -21.66 -11.29 -15.00
C ILE A 369 -21.95 -10.75 -13.60
N GLU A 370 -22.44 -11.60 -12.70
CA GLU A 370 -22.71 -11.25 -11.31
C GLU A 370 -21.45 -10.77 -10.56
N LEU A 371 -20.29 -11.41 -10.77
CA LEU A 371 -19.00 -11.00 -10.18
C LEU A 371 -18.63 -9.55 -10.55
N PHE A 372 -18.92 -9.14 -11.79
CA PHE A 372 -18.54 -7.82 -12.28
C PHE A 372 -19.67 -6.78 -12.15
N LYS A 373 -20.91 -7.17 -11.83
CA LYS A 373 -22.12 -6.32 -11.99
C LYS A 373 -22.04 -4.96 -11.29
N ASP A 374 -21.45 -4.93 -10.10
CA ASP A 374 -21.46 -3.76 -9.23
C ASP A 374 -20.20 -2.89 -9.35
N ILE A 375 -19.31 -3.23 -10.30
CA ILE A 375 -18.15 -2.41 -10.64
C ILE A 375 -18.63 -1.19 -11.42
N PRO A 376 -18.20 0.04 -11.08
CA PRO A 376 -18.66 1.24 -11.76
C PRO A 376 -18.17 1.33 -13.21
N PHE A 377 -18.94 2.05 -14.03
CA PHE A 377 -18.51 2.48 -15.36
C PHE A 377 -17.59 3.72 -15.25
N LEU A 378 -16.44 3.71 -15.93
CA LEU A 378 -15.41 4.76 -15.80
C LEU A 378 -14.94 5.32 -17.15
N ASN A 379 -15.78 5.26 -18.20
CA ASN A 379 -15.54 5.77 -19.56
C ASN A 379 -14.47 6.87 -19.65
N GLY A 380 -13.28 6.54 -20.14
CA GLY A 380 -12.13 7.42 -19.91
C GLY A 380 -10.93 7.24 -20.81
N GLY A 381 -11.06 6.62 -21.99
CA GLY A 381 -9.96 6.43 -22.95
C GLY A 381 -8.89 5.41 -22.51
N LEU A 382 -8.57 5.36 -21.22
CA LEU A 382 -7.61 4.43 -20.62
C LEU A 382 -8.02 2.97 -20.81
N PHE A 383 -9.31 2.69 -20.71
CA PHE A 383 -9.90 1.37 -20.86
C PHE A 383 -10.51 1.12 -22.24
N ASP A 384 -10.26 2.00 -23.22
CA ASP A 384 -10.66 1.74 -24.60
C ASP A 384 -9.83 0.59 -25.17
N CYS A 385 -10.51 -0.30 -25.88
CA CYS A 385 -9.86 -1.34 -26.65
C CYS A 385 -9.39 -0.73 -27.98
N LEU A 386 -8.10 -0.86 -28.25
CA LEU A 386 -7.47 -0.33 -29.46
C LEU A 386 -7.56 -1.27 -30.65
N ASP A 387 -8.20 -2.43 -30.49
CA ASP A 387 -8.55 -3.29 -31.60
C ASP A 387 -9.64 -2.61 -32.42
N LYS A 388 -9.35 -2.13 -33.64
CA LYS A 388 -10.29 -1.34 -34.44
C LYS A 388 -10.18 -1.65 -35.93
N PRO A 389 -11.24 -1.48 -36.73
CA PRO A 389 -11.14 -1.59 -38.18
C PRO A 389 -10.15 -0.54 -38.73
N ASN A 390 -9.39 -0.93 -39.75
CA ASN A 390 -8.68 0.00 -40.63
C ASN A 390 -9.65 0.59 -41.67
N ASP A 391 -9.13 1.43 -42.57
CA ASP A 391 -9.90 2.08 -43.64
C ASP A 391 -10.56 1.08 -44.60
N GLU A 392 -10.07 -0.17 -44.65
CA GLU A 392 -10.62 -1.28 -45.45
C GLU A 392 -11.68 -2.10 -44.69
N GLY A 393 -12.03 -1.71 -43.46
CA GLY A 393 -12.98 -2.41 -42.59
C GLY A 393 -12.42 -3.68 -41.91
N LYS A 394 -11.13 -3.98 -42.08
CA LYS A 394 -10.45 -5.11 -41.43
C LYS A 394 -9.97 -4.71 -40.04
N VAL A 395 -10.33 -5.50 -39.02
CA VAL A 395 -9.88 -5.26 -37.63
C VAL A 395 -8.38 -5.43 -37.51
N VAL A 396 -7.70 -4.36 -37.08
CA VAL A 396 -6.32 -4.32 -36.63
C VAL A 396 -6.32 -4.61 -35.13
N TYR A 397 -5.61 -5.66 -34.72
CA TYR A 397 -5.51 -6.05 -33.31
C TYR A 397 -4.26 -5.43 -32.66
N VAL A 398 -4.46 -4.84 -31.48
CA VAL A 398 -3.44 -4.15 -30.68
C VAL A 398 -3.47 -4.67 -29.24
N ASP A 399 -4.64 -4.62 -28.60
CA ASP A 399 -4.86 -5.17 -27.26
C ASP A 399 -5.13 -6.68 -27.28
N GLY A 400 -5.51 -7.22 -28.44
CA GLY A 400 -5.74 -8.64 -28.64
C GLY A 400 -6.92 -9.16 -27.83
N PHE A 401 -7.98 -8.34 -27.71
CA PHE A 401 -9.25 -8.73 -27.09
C PHE A 401 -10.12 -9.40 -28.14
N SER A 402 -9.77 -10.65 -28.45
CA SER A 402 -10.24 -11.38 -29.63
C SER A 402 -10.62 -12.82 -29.32
N ARG A 403 -11.68 -13.30 -29.98
CA ARG A 403 -12.04 -14.73 -30.03
C ARG A 403 -11.12 -15.54 -30.95
N ASN A 404 -10.31 -14.89 -31.79
CA ASN A 404 -9.33 -15.58 -32.64
C ASN A 404 -8.03 -15.84 -31.86
N PRO A 405 -7.66 -17.11 -31.58
CA PRO A 405 -6.46 -17.43 -30.80
C PRO A 405 -5.16 -16.85 -31.37
N LYS A 406 -5.07 -16.69 -32.71
CA LYS A 406 -3.89 -16.11 -33.37
C LYS A 406 -3.77 -14.59 -33.19
N LYS A 407 -4.82 -13.95 -32.67
CA LYS A 407 -4.93 -12.49 -32.48
C LYS A 407 -5.09 -12.11 -31.01
N GLN A 408 -4.93 -13.05 -30.09
CA GLN A 408 -4.95 -12.80 -28.66
C GLN A 408 -3.57 -12.34 -28.18
N ALA A 409 -3.55 -11.39 -27.27
CA ALA A 409 -2.35 -11.10 -26.50
C ALA A 409 -2.03 -12.27 -25.56
N LYS A 410 -0.75 -12.54 -25.28
CA LYS A 410 -0.31 -13.57 -24.34
C LYS A 410 0.44 -12.87 -23.21
N VAL A 411 -0.18 -12.85 -22.05
CA VAL A 411 0.40 -12.30 -20.82
C VAL A 411 0.27 -13.39 -19.77
N PRO A 412 1.37 -14.04 -19.38
CA PRO A 412 1.32 -15.17 -18.47
C PRO A 412 0.80 -14.83 -17.07
N ASP A 413 0.10 -15.77 -16.44
CA ASP A 413 -0.50 -15.65 -15.11
C ASP A 413 0.56 -15.44 -14.02
N PHE A 414 1.74 -16.04 -14.18
CA PHE A 414 2.82 -15.92 -13.21
C PHE A 414 3.31 -14.47 -13.05
N LEU A 415 3.14 -13.60 -14.07
CA LEU A 415 3.50 -12.18 -13.95
C LEU A 415 2.69 -11.45 -12.86
N PHE A 416 1.56 -12.02 -12.44
CA PHE A 416 0.66 -11.49 -11.42
C PHE A 416 0.65 -12.29 -10.11
N PHE A 417 1.03 -13.57 -10.15
CA PHE A 417 0.82 -14.52 -9.04
C PHE A 417 2.05 -15.38 -8.68
N SER A 418 3.22 -15.08 -9.24
CA SER A 418 4.48 -15.68 -8.78
C SER A 418 4.91 -15.05 -7.44
N ASP A 419 5.71 -15.80 -6.69
CA ASP A 419 6.50 -15.22 -5.61
C ASP A 419 7.58 -14.29 -6.19
N GLU A 420 8.23 -13.51 -5.33
CA GLU A 420 9.36 -12.65 -5.70
C GLU A 420 10.44 -13.46 -6.44
N GLN A 421 10.90 -12.93 -7.58
CA GLN A 421 11.90 -13.57 -8.44
C GLN A 421 13.19 -12.76 -8.43
N GLU A 422 14.34 -13.42 -8.23
CA GLU A 422 15.63 -12.82 -8.55
C GLU A 422 15.85 -12.90 -10.08
N VAL A 423 15.93 -11.74 -10.73
CA VAL A 423 16.11 -11.63 -12.18
C VAL A 423 17.31 -10.75 -12.47
N ASP A 424 18.22 -11.22 -13.32
CA ASP A 424 19.36 -10.42 -13.75
C ASP A 424 18.93 -9.40 -14.81
N LEU A 425 19.03 -8.12 -14.46
CA LEU A 425 18.72 -6.98 -15.33
C LEU A 425 19.97 -6.11 -15.60
N ASN A 426 21.17 -6.60 -15.27
CA ASN A 426 22.41 -5.81 -15.36
C ASN A 426 22.68 -5.28 -16.77
N GLU A 427 22.50 -6.12 -17.79
CA GLU A 427 22.67 -5.73 -19.19
C GLU A 427 21.73 -4.57 -19.58
N ILE A 428 20.47 -4.63 -19.14
CA ILE A 428 19.44 -3.63 -19.46
C ILE A 428 19.76 -2.28 -18.81
N PHE A 429 20.28 -2.30 -17.57
CA PHE A 429 20.64 -1.07 -16.85
C PHE A 429 22.06 -0.58 -17.17
N GLY A 430 22.83 -1.30 -17.99
CA GLY A 430 24.25 -0.99 -18.23
C GLY A 430 25.08 -1.08 -16.95
N THR A 431 24.71 -1.96 -16.02
CA THR A 431 25.41 -2.19 -14.76
C THR A 431 26.09 -3.56 -14.75
N GLY A 432 26.97 -3.79 -13.76
CA GLY A 432 27.55 -5.11 -13.52
C GLY A 432 27.56 -5.42 -12.02
N ASN A 433 27.26 -6.67 -11.66
CA ASN A 433 27.23 -7.17 -10.28
C ASN A 433 26.33 -6.38 -9.31
N LYS A 434 25.27 -5.75 -9.82
CA LYS A 434 24.22 -5.18 -8.97
C LYS A 434 23.06 -6.15 -8.87
N LYS A 435 22.62 -6.38 -7.63
CA LYS A 435 21.37 -7.08 -7.31
C LYS A 435 20.19 -6.12 -7.36
#